data_AF-A0A7J4V9C5-F1
#
_entry.id   AF-A0A7J4V9C5-F1
#
_cell.length_a   1.000
_cell.length_b   1.000
_cell.length_c   1.000
_cell.angle_alpha   90.00
_cell.angle_beta   90.00
_cell.angle_gamma   90.00
#
_symmetry.space_group_name_H-M   'P 1'
#
loop_
_entity.id
_entity.type
_entity.pdbx_description
1 polymer ?
#
loop_
_entity_poly.entity_id
_entity_poly.type
_entity_poly.pdbx_seq_one_letter_code
_entity_poly.pdbx_strand_id
1 'polypeptide(L)'
;MKHYDNEFFNRMIDGEVAPEEKQEFLEHISGCPECAKEYHYMQKADSALRHMRVFEAPVSINAMVLKKIVKTVRPGEGSKKFFIGMLVGLTAILLLVFGFAMKAGADTTVSGQSDKFSFKIDPSFFSELAKPFTGLRTVISPEFGAVLLLLVLSIATFFFIERLKKN
;
A
#
# COMPACT_ATOMS: atom_id res chain seq x y z
N MET A 1 -4.16 4.39 62.55
CA MET A 1 -3.26 4.25 61.38
C MET A 1 -4.06 4.61 60.14
N LYS A 2 -3.43 5.16 59.08
CA LYS A 2 -4.13 5.41 57.81
C LYS A 2 -4.24 4.08 57.05
N HIS A 3 -5.40 3.81 56.46
CA HIS A 3 -5.61 2.66 55.58
C HIS A 3 -5.28 3.06 54.14
N TYR A 4 -4.87 2.08 53.33
CA TYR A 4 -4.69 2.26 51.89
C TYR A 4 -6.03 2.21 51.16
N ASP A 5 -6.09 2.86 50.01
CA ASP A 5 -7.25 2.85 49.12
C ASP A 5 -7.21 1.66 48.14
N ASN A 6 -8.36 1.43 47.51
CA ASN A 6 -8.51 0.37 46.52
C ASN A 6 -7.66 0.60 45.26
N GLU A 7 -7.36 1.87 44.94
CA GLU A 7 -6.49 2.21 43.82
C GLU A 7 -5.06 1.71 44.05
N PHE A 8 -4.51 1.90 45.25
CA PHE A 8 -3.19 1.39 45.60
C PHE A 8 -3.15 -0.15 45.57
N PHE A 9 -4.18 -0.84 46.05
CA PHE A 9 -4.24 -2.30 45.96
C PHE A 9 -4.23 -2.81 44.51
N ASN A 10 -4.96 -2.15 43.60
CA ASN A 10 -4.94 -2.50 42.18
C ASN A 10 -3.54 -2.32 41.58
N ARG A 11 -2.91 -1.16 41.79
CA ARG A 11 -1.54 -0.90 41.35
C ARG A 11 -0.56 -1.96 41.88
N MET A 12 -0.72 -2.39 43.13
CA MET A 12 0.12 -3.40 43.76
C MET A 12 -0.04 -4.79 43.10
N ILE A 13 -1.26 -5.16 42.71
CA ILE A 13 -1.55 -6.41 41.97
C ILE A 13 -1.02 -6.35 40.53
N ASP A 14 -1.17 -5.20 39.88
CA ASP A 14 -0.70 -4.98 38.50
C ASP A 14 0.83 -4.82 38.41
N GLY A 15 1.50 -4.58 39.54
CA GLY A 15 2.95 -4.40 39.61
C GLY A 15 3.42 -2.99 39.25
N GLU A 16 2.54 -1.99 39.37
CA GLU A 16 2.77 -0.58 39.03
C GLU A 16 3.19 0.29 40.24
N VAL A 17 3.64 -0.34 41.31
CA VAL A 17 4.09 0.30 42.55
C VAL A 17 5.62 0.28 42.60
N ALA A 18 6.24 1.39 42.99
CA ALA A 18 7.69 1.46 43.12
C ALA A 18 8.21 0.50 44.21
N PRO A 19 9.46 0.01 44.13
CA PRO A 19 10.02 -0.91 45.12
C PRO A 19 9.93 -0.39 46.56
N GLU A 20 10.13 0.91 46.77
CA GLU A 20 10.08 1.57 48.08
C GLU A 20 8.66 1.58 48.63
N GLU A 21 7.69 2.05 47.83
CA GLU A 21 6.26 2.06 48.18
C GLU A 21 5.73 0.66 48.49
N LYS A 22 6.21 -0.35 47.75
CA LYS A 22 5.88 -1.75 47.96
C LYS A 22 6.36 -2.25 49.32
N GLN A 23 7.57 -1.87 49.73
CA GLN A 23 8.10 -2.28 51.02
C GLN A 23 7.30 -1.64 52.16
N GLU A 24 7.02 -0.34 52.08
CA GLU A 24 6.16 0.38 53.04
C GLU A 24 4.78 -0.26 53.18
N PHE A 25 4.19 -0.66 52.06
CA PHE A 25 2.91 -1.36 52.05
C PHE A 25 2.96 -2.73 52.74
N LEU A 26 4.00 -3.52 52.48
CA LEU A 26 4.19 -4.83 53.10
C LEU A 26 4.38 -4.71 54.62
N GLU A 27 5.12 -3.69 55.06
CA GLU A 27 5.26 -3.36 56.48
C GLU A 27 3.91 -2.95 57.08
N HIS A 28 3.10 -2.15 56.38
CA HIS A 28 1.76 -1.76 56.84
C HIS A 28 0.83 -2.97 57.05
N ILE A 29 0.70 -3.85 56.07
CA ILE A 29 -0.22 -5.00 56.17
C ILE A 29 0.25 -6.02 57.22
N SER A 30 1.53 -6.02 57.59
CA SER A 30 2.01 -6.82 58.72
C SER A 30 1.44 -6.35 60.07
N GLY A 31 1.11 -5.07 60.18
CA GLY A 31 0.52 -4.44 61.38
C GLY A 31 -0.98 -4.15 61.28
N CYS A 32 -1.59 -4.26 60.10
CA CYS A 32 -2.99 -3.90 59.84
C CYS A 32 -3.78 -5.09 59.29
N PRO A 33 -4.51 -5.84 60.14
CA PRO A 33 -5.28 -7.02 59.73
C PRO A 33 -6.38 -6.73 58.70
N GLU A 34 -6.95 -5.53 58.71
CA GLU A 34 -8.01 -5.13 57.78
C GLU A 34 -7.48 -5.01 56.35
N CYS A 35 -6.42 -4.23 56.15
CA CYS A 35 -5.79 -4.08 54.84
C CYS A 35 -5.16 -5.40 54.36
N ALA A 36 -4.61 -6.21 55.27
CA ALA A 36 -4.11 -7.55 54.93
C ALA A 36 -5.22 -8.46 54.38
N LYS A 37 -6.40 -8.43 55.03
CA LYS A 37 -7.56 -9.22 54.61
C LYS A 37 -8.10 -8.76 53.26
N GLU A 38 -8.21 -7.46 53.05
CA GLU A 38 -8.69 -6.88 51.79
C GLU A 38 -7.76 -7.20 50.62
N TYR A 39 -6.46 -6.97 50.79
CA TYR A 39 -5.45 -7.32 49.79
C TYR A 39 -5.44 -8.82 49.45
N HIS A 40 -5.59 -9.69 50.46
CA HIS A 40 -5.68 -11.13 50.25
C HIS A 40 -6.93 -11.51 49.43
N TYR A 41 -8.08 -10.87 49.65
CA TYR A 41 -9.26 -11.14 48.82
C TYR A 41 -9.07 -10.73 47.36
N MET A 42 -8.46 -9.56 47.13
CA MET A 42 -8.18 -9.09 45.77
C MET A 42 -7.18 -10.01 45.05
N GLN A 43 -6.12 -10.44 45.73
CA GLN A 43 -5.16 -11.41 45.19
C GLN A 43 -5.84 -12.75 44.84
N LYS A 44 -6.76 -13.20 45.68
CA LYS A 44 -7.53 -14.44 45.43
C LYS A 44 -8.44 -14.30 44.21
N ALA A 45 -9.04 -13.13 44.02
CA ALA A 45 -9.85 -12.82 42.84
C ALA A 45 -8.99 -12.77 41.56
N ASP A 46 -7.88 -12.02 41.55
CA ASP A 46 -6.94 -11.97 40.42
C ASP A 46 -6.44 -13.36 40.05
N SER A 47 -6.03 -14.15 41.04
CA SER A 47 -5.60 -15.53 40.83
C SER A 47 -6.72 -16.38 40.20
N ALA A 48 -7.95 -16.31 40.71
CA ALA A 48 -9.07 -17.05 40.15
C ALA A 48 -9.34 -16.67 38.68
N LEU A 49 -9.21 -15.38 38.33
CA LEU A 49 -9.40 -14.91 36.96
C LEU A 49 -8.28 -15.40 36.02
N ARG A 50 -7.02 -15.39 36.47
CA ARG A 50 -5.87 -15.88 35.68
C ARG A 50 -5.96 -17.37 35.37
N HIS A 51 -6.60 -18.15 36.23
CA HIS A 51 -6.82 -19.58 36.00
C HIS A 51 -8.06 -19.88 35.13
N MET A 52 -8.81 -18.86 34.69
CA MET A 52 -9.88 -19.08 33.72
C MET A 52 -9.28 -19.50 32.38
N ARG A 53 -9.88 -20.53 31.77
CA ARG A 53 -9.46 -21.01 30.46
C ARG A 53 -9.63 -19.90 29.43
N VAL A 54 -8.53 -19.48 28.83
CA VAL A 54 -8.55 -18.64 27.64
C VAL A 54 -9.01 -19.52 26.48
N PHE A 55 -10.17 -19.21 25.91
CA PHE A 55 -10.64 -19.88 24.71
C PHE A 55 -9.89 -19.35 23.50
N GLU A 56 -9.29 -20.24 22.72
CA GLU A 56 -8.72 -19.86 21.43
C GLU A 56 -9.83 -19.39 20.49
N ALA A 57 -9.58 -18.27 19.82
CA ALA A 57 -10.49 -17.75 18.81
C ALA A 57 -10.60 -18.78 17.66
N PRO A 58 -11.82 -19.17 17.23
CA PRO A 58 -11.96 -20.07 16.10
C PRO A 58 -11.41 -19.41 14.83
N VAL A 59 -10.77 -20.20 13.96
CA VAL A 59 -10.11 -19.76 12.71
C VAL A 59 -11.05 -18.92 11.82
N SER A 60 -12.37 -19.13 11.93
CA SER A 60 -13.40 -18.35 11.23
C SER A 60 -13.47 -16.87 11.63
N ILE A 61 -12.99 -16.47 12.82
CA ILE A 61 -13.00 -15.06 13.25
C ILE A 61 -12.11 -14.23 12.35
N ASN A 62 -10.93 -14.72 11.97
CA ASN A 62 -10.02 -14.01 11.08
C ASN A 62 -10.68 -13.69 9.74
N ALA A 63 -11.40 -14.65 9.17
CA ALA A 63 -12.14 -14.46 7.93
C ALA A 63 -13.29 -13.43 8.09
N MET A 64 -14.00 -13.46 9.23
CA MET A 64 -15.05 -12.47 9.52
C MET A 64 -14.49 -11.06 9.72
N VAL A 65 -13.36 -10.93 10.43
CA VAL A 65 -12.66 -9.66 10.67
C VAL A 65 -12.17 -9.08 9.35
N LEU A 66 -11.47 -9.87 8.53
CA LEU A 66 -11.00 -9.45 7.21
C LEU A 66 -12.15 -9.03 6.30
N LYS A 67 -13.27 -9.76 6.30
CA LYS A 67 -14.47 -9.38 5.54
C LYS A 67 -15.03 -8.01 5.98
N LYS A 68 -14.94 -7.67 7.26
CA LYS A 68 -15.42 -6.38 7.79
C LYS A 68 -14.45 -5.23 7.51
N ILE A 69 -13.14 -5.49 7.56
CA ILE A 69 -12.09 -4.50 7.23
C ILE A 69 -12.06 -4.20 5.72
N VAL A 70 -12.15 -5.21 4.85
CA VAL A 70 -12.10 -4.99 3.40
C VAL A 70 -13.32 -4.19 2.91
N LYS A 71 -14.46 -4.29 3.59
CA LYS A 71 -15.68 -3.55 3.22
C LYS A 71 -15.57 -2.04 3.45
N THR A 72 -14.68 -1.57 4.33
CA THR A 72 -14.49 -0.13 4.58
C THR A 72 -13.52 0.52 3.60
N VAL A 73 -12.69 -0.25 2.91
CA VAL A 73 -11.88 0.23 1.80
C VAL A 73 -12.74 0.19 0.53
N ARG A 74 -13.65 1.16 0.39
CA ARG A 74 -14.31 1.41 -0.91
C ARG A 74 -13.20 1.66 -1.95
N PRO A 75 -13.07 0.87 -3.03
CA PRO A 75 -12.19 1.22 -4.13
C PRO A 75 -12.71 2.56 -4.67
N GLY A 76 -11.90 3.61 -4.54
CA GLY A 76 -12.31 4.97 -4.81
C GLY A 76 -12.93 5.09 -6.20
N GLU A 77 -14.14 5.63 -6.28
CA GLU A 77 -14.87 5.95 -7.53
C GLU A 77 -14.10 6.90 -8.47
N GLY A 78 -12.94 7.42 -8.04
CA GLY A 78 -12.06 8.28 -8.82
C GLY A 78 -11.30 7.59 -9.96
N SER A 79 -11.16 6.26 -9.97
CA SER A 79 -10.40 5.57 -11.03
C SER A 79 -11.09 5.68 -12.40
N LYS A 80 -12.42 5.58 -12.44
CA LYS A 80 -13.19 5.62 -13.70
C LYS A 80 -13.03 6.96 -14.43
N LYS A 81 -12.97 8.07 -13.71
CA LYS A 81 -12.80 9.42 -14.30
C LYS A 81 -11.38 9.63 -14.83
N PHE A 82 -10.38 9.04 -14.17
CA PHE A 82 -8.99 9.09 -14.63
C PHE A 82 -8.77 8.29 -15.92
N PHE A 83 -9.37 7.09 -16.03
CA PHE A 83 -9.30 6.29 -17.25
C PHE A 83 -9.96 6.96 -18.45
N ILE A 84 -11.12 7.61 -18.25
CA ILE A 84 -11.80 8.36 -19.32
C ILE A 84 -10.93 9.55 -19.77
N GLY A 85 -10.35 10.30 -18.83
CA GLY A 85 -9.45 11.42 -19.15
C GLY A 85 -8.20 10.98 -19.94
N MET A 86 -7.60 9.87 -19.55
CA MET A 86 -6.40 9.33 -20.22
C MET A 86 -6.71 8.84 -21.64
N LEU A 87 -7.85 8.15 -21.83
CA LEU A 87 -8.24 7.63 -23.15
C LEU A 87 -8.55 8.77 -24.12
N VAL A 88 -9.24 9.82 -23.66
CA VAL A 88 -9.47 11.04 -24.44
C VAL A 88 -8.14 11.72 -24.80
N GLY A 89 -7.21 11.88 -23.85
CA GLY A 89 -5.89 12.45 -24.12
C GLY A 89 -5.09 11.65 -25.16
N LEU A 90 -5.11 10.32 -25.08
CA LEU A 90 -4.42 9.44 -26.03
C LEU A 90 -5.03 9.55 -27.43
N THR A 91 -6.36 9.60 -27.55
CA THR A 91 -7.02 9.81 -28.85
C THR A 91 -6.68 11.17 -29.47
N ALA A 92 -6.57 12.24 -28.67
CA ALA A 92 -6.19 13.56 -29.17
C ALA A 92 -4.74 13.59 -29.68
N ILE A 93 -3.81 12.93 -28.97
CA ILE A 93 -2.41 12.82 -29.39
C ILE A 93 -2.30 12.03 -30.69
N LEU A 94 -3.03 10.91 -30.82
CA LEU A 94 -3.06 10.13 -32.06
C LEU A 94 -3.60 10.93 -33.25
N LEU A 95 -4.68 11.70 -33.05
CA LEU A 95 -5.22 12.56 -34.10
C LEU A 95 -4.26 13.68 -34.50
N LEU A 96 -3.52 14.26 -33.55
CA LEU A 96 -2.48 15.24 -33.85
C LEU A 96 -1.36 14.64 -34.69
N VAL A 97 -0.84 13.49 -34.29
CA VAL A 97 0.23 12.79 -35.02
C VAL A 97 -0.24 12.37 -36.41
N PHE A 98 -1.48 11.89 -36.53
CA PHE A 98 -2.08 11.56 -37.83
C PHE A 98 -2.27 12.79 -38.71
N GLY A 99 -2.71 13.92 -38.15
CA GLY A 99 -2.83 15.19 -38.87
C GLY A 99 -1.48 15.72 -39.38
N PHE A 100 -0.43 15.64 -38.55
CA PHE A 100 0.93 15.99 -38.97
C PHE A 100 1.47 15.04 -40.05
N ALA A 101 1.20 13.74 -39.96
CA ALA A 101 1.61 12.76 -40.97
C ALA A 101 0.89 12.98 -42.31
N MET A 102 -0.41 13.29 -42.29
CA MET A 102 -1.17 13.61 -43.50
C MET A 102 -0.72 14.95 -44.13
N LYS A 103 -0.33 15.94 -43.32
CA LYS A 103 0.25 17.19 -43.82
C LYS A 103 1.65 17.00 -44.39
N ALA A 104 2.52 16.25 -43.73
CA ALA A 104 3.85 15.91 -44.25
C ALA A 104 3.80 15.01 -45.49
N GLY A 105 2.76 14.16 -45.61
CA GLY A 105 2.46 13.38 -46.81
C GLY A 105 1.89 14.20 -47.97
N ALA A 106 1.31 15.37 -47.69
CA ALA A 106 0.85 16.31 -48.72
C ALA A 106 1.98 17.22 -49.24
N ASP A 107 3.00 17.50 -48.42
CA ASP A 107 4.15 18.36 -48.79
C ASP A 107 5.32 17.59 -49.45
N THR A 108 5.27 16.26 -49.54
CA THR A 108 6.38 15.43 -50.08
C THR A 108 6.41 15.29 -51.61
N THR A 109 5.95 16.32 -52.34
CA THR A 109 6.27 16.47 -53.77
C THR A 109 7.33 17.51 -54.09
N VAL A 110 7.97 18.21 -53.13
CA VAL A 110 9.08 19.13 -53.49
C VAL A 110 10.18 19.19 -52.42
N SER A 111 11.39 18.83 -52.86
CA SER A 111 12.73 19.19 -52.36
C SER A 111 13.12 18.88 -50.91
N GLY A 112 14.18 18.08 -50.76
CA GLY A 112 14.69 17.64 -49.48
C GLY A 112 15.64 18.61 -48.79
N GLN A 113 15.80 18.39 -47.48
CA GLN A 113 17.00 18.66 -46.69
C GLN A 113 16.84 17.96 -45.34
N SER A 114 17.59 16.88 -45.10
CA SER A 114 17.60 16.15 -43.84
C SER A 114 18.69 16.70 -42.92
N ASP A 115 18.34 17.55 -41.98
CA ASP A 115 19.27 17.97 -40.93
C ASP A 115 19.29 16.96 -39.77
N LYS A 116 20.53 16.58 -39.44
CA LYS A 116 20.92 15.54 -38.49
C LYS A 116 20.55 15.90 -37.05
N PHE A 117 19.67 15.12 -36.43
CA PHE A 117 19.61 14.99 -34.97
C PHE A 117 20.17 13.62 -34.58
N SER A 118 21.41 13.59 -34.09
CA SER A 118 22.10 12.36 -33.67
C SER A 118 21.88 12.12 -32.18
N PHE A 119 20.75 11.48 -31.82
CA PHE A 119 20.64 10.80 -30.53
C PHE A 119 21.08 9.35 -30.74
N LYS A 120 22.30 9.00 -30.27
CA LYS A 120 22.85 7.65 -30.40
C LYS A 120 22.12 6.71 -29.45
N ILE A 121 21.04 6.14 -29.94
CA ILE A 121 20.41 4.96 -29.34
C ILE A 121 21.05 3.74 -30.00
N ASP A 122 21.67 2.89 -29.19
CA ASP A 122 22.39 1.71 -29.69
C ASP A 122 21.42 0.74 -30.41
N PRO A 123 21.63 0.43 -31.70
CA PRO A 123 20.66 -0.29 -32.54
C PRO A 123 20.56 -1.79 -32.24
N SER A 124 21.45 -2.34 -31.41
CA SER A 124 21.43 -3.75 -31.02
C SER A 124 20.20 -4.11 -30.18
N PHE A 125 19.73 -3.20 -29.32
CA PHE A 125 18.59 -3.42 -28.43
C PHE A 125 17.25 -3.50 -29.18
N PHE A 126 17.10 -2.69 -30.24
CA PHE A 126 15.88 -2.66 -31.05
C PHE A 126 15.76 -3.86 -31.97
N SER A 127 16.88 -4.49 -32.34
CA SER A 127 16.90 -5.62 -33.27
C SER A 127 16.23 -6.88 -32.70
N GLU A 128 16.24 -7.07 -31.38
CA GLU A 128 15.53 -8.19 -30.73
C GLU A 128 14.05 -7.89 -30.48
N LEU A 129 13.72 -6.64 -30.13
CA LEU A 129 12.35 -6.17 -29.94
C LEU A 129 11.56 -6.04 -31.25
N ALA A 130 12.23 -5.83 -32.39
CA ALA A 130 11.60 -5.67 -33.70
C ALA A 130 11.30 -7.00 -34.42
N LYS A 131 11.83 -8.14 -33.96
CA LYS A 131 11.59 -9.47 -34.58
C LYS A 131 10.10 -9.82 -34.75
N PRO A 132 9.21 -9.62 -33.76
CA PRO A 132 7.77 -9.84 -33.95
C PRO A 132 7.06 -8.76 -34.78
N PHE A 133 7.70 -7.62 -35.08
CA PHE A 133 7.12 -6.50 -35.83
C PHE A 133 7.62 -6.41 -37.29
N THR A 134 8.39 -7.39 -37.74
CA THR A 134 8.97 -7.44 -39.10
C THR A 134 7.91 -7.48 -40.22
N GLY A 135 6.67 -7.87 -39.92
CA GLY A 135 5.55 -7.80 -40.85
C GLY A 135 4.98 -6.38 -41.09
N LEU A 136 5.41 -5.38 -40.30
CA LEU A 136 4.89 -4.01 -40.32
C LEU A 136 5.85 -3.00 -41.01
N ARG A 137 6.84 -3.50 -41.76
CA ARG A 137 7.99 -2.71 -42.23
C ARG A 137 7.74 -1.81 -43.44
N THR A 138 6.57 -1.87 -44.08
CA THR A 138 6.32 -1.13 -45.34
C THR A 138 5.62 0.22 -45.16
N VAL A 139 5.21 0.61 -43.94
CA VAL A 139 4.38 1.82 -43.75
C VAL A 139 4.89 2.76 -42.66
N ILE A 140 5.90 2.38 -41.89
CA ILE A 140 6.21 3.09 -40.63
C ILE A 140 7.65 3.62 -40.67
N SER A 141 7.78 4.95 -40.75
CA SER A 141 9.07 5.65 -40.63
C SER A 141 9.72 5.36 -39.26
N PRO A 142 11.06 5.38 -39.15
CA PRO A 142 11.77 5.01 -37.91
C PRO A 142 11.36 5.87 -36.69
N GLU A 143 10.98 7.12 -36.93
CA GLU A 143 10.43 8.05 -35.92
C GLU A 143 9.11 7.54 -35.31
N PHE A 144 8.21 7.00 -36.14
CA PHE A 144 6.93 6.44 -35.68
C PHE A 144 7.12 5.17 -34.85
N GLY A 145 8.12 4.35 -35.19
CA GLY A 145 8.45 3.15 -34.41
C GLY A 145 8.89 3.48 -32.99
N ALA A 146 9.69 4.53 -32.82
CA ALA A 146 10.16 4.98 -31.51
C ALA A 146 9.01 5.52 -30.64
N VAL A 147 8.09 6.30 -31.22
CA VAL A 147 6.92 6.84 -30.50
C VAL A 147 5.98 5.71 -30.06
N LEU A 148 5.71 4.74 -30.95
CA LEU A 148 4.84 3.61 -30.63
C LEU A 148 5.45 2.71 -29.55
N LEU A 149 6.78 2.55 -29.56
CA LEU A 149 7.50 1.78 -28.56
C LEU A 149 7.52 2.48 -27.19
N LEU A 150 7.71 3.81 -27.15
CA LEU A 150 7.58 4.60 -25.93
C LEU A 150 6.15 4.56 -25.36
N LEU A 151 5.14 4.57 -26.24
CA LEU A 151 3.74 4.45 -25.85
C LEU A 151 3.44 3.05 -25.27
N VAL A 152 3.95 1.99 -25.89
CA VAL A 152 3.84 0.63 -25.36
C VAL A 152 4.57 0.48 -24.02
N LEU A 153 5.76 1.08 -23.85
CA LEU A 153 6.49 1.07 -22.58
C LEU A 153 5.77 1.88 -21.48
N SER A 154 5.16 3.01 -21.83
CA SER A 154 4.31 3.79 -20.93
C SER A 154 3.11 2.99 -20.43
N ILE A 155 2.44 2.26 -21.31
CA ILE A 155 1.29 1.41 -20.95
C ILE A 155 1.75 0.22 -20.10
N ALA A 156 2.85 -0.44 -20.49
CA ALA A 156 3.39 -1.59 -19.77
C ALA A 156 3.85 -1.23 -18.34
N THR A 157 4.53 -0.10 -18.17
CA THR A 157 4.96 0.39 -16.85
C THR A 157 3.78 0.77 -15.96
N PHE A 158 2.73 1.36 -16.53
CA PHE A 158 1.49 1.65 -15.80
C PHE A 158 0.79 0.39 -15.29
N PHE A 159 0.60 -0.62 -16.15
CA PHE A 159 0.01 -1.91 -15.75
C PHE A 159 0.86 -2.65 -14.71
N PHE A 160 2.19 -2.53 -14.81
CA PHE A 160 3.10 -3.10 -13.83
C PHE A 160 2.92 -2.47 -12.45
N ILE A 161 2.83 -1.13 -12.37
CA ILE A 161 2.57 -0.39 -11.13
C ILE A 161 1.18 -0.74 -10.57
N GLU A 162 0.16 -0.83 -11.43
CA GLU A 162 -1.19 -1.19 -11.00
C GLU A 162 -1.27 -2.62 -10.46
N ARG A 163 -0.50 -3.56 -11.06
CA ARG A 163 -0.38 -4.94 -10.57
C ARG A 163 0.33 -5.02 -9.22
N LEU A 164 1.36 -4.21 -9.00
CA LEU A 164 2.04 -4.12 -7.71
C LEU A 164 1.16 -3.52 -6.61
N LYS A 165 0.21 -2.65 -6.95
CA LYS A 165 -0.74 -2.06 -5.98
C LYS A 165 -1.84 -3.04 -5.54
N LYS A 166 -2.06 -4.12 -6.29
CA LYS A 166 -3.15 -5.08 -6.07
C LYS A 166 -2.72 -6.36 -5.33
N ASN A 167 -1.41 -6.60 -5.21
CA ASN A 167 -0.81 -7.62 -4.34
C ASN A 167 -0.36 -7.00 -3.01
#